data_AF-A0A524CIQ6-F1
#
_entry.id   AF-A0A524CIQ6-F1
#
_cell.length_a   1.000
_cell.length_b   1.000
_cell.length_c   1.000
_cell.angle_alpha   90.00
_cell.angle_beta   90.00
_cell.angle_gamma   90.00
#
_symmetry.space_group_name_H-M   'P 1'
#
loop_
_entity.id
_entity.type
_entity.pdbx_description
1 polymer ?
#
loop_
_entity_poly.entity_id
_entity_poly.type
_entity_poly.pdbx_seq_one_letter_code
_entity_poly.pdbx_strand_id
1 'polypeptide(L)'
;MYISIIIIPILLIITIILIMWGKIDRLLISLTCAIITLFSLIYDGETYLTITGFIVGTSSNGFVNFHTILLIFGMLILIGLCQEMGLFSFIAFKLAQKTGGNKYLLFFILCSLAYLFSSLLNNILTVLLLIHLH
;
A
#
# COMPACT_ATOMS: atom_id res chain seq x y z
N MET A 1 29.65 -13.61 -12.31
CA MET A 1 29.81 -14.79 -11.42
C MET A 1 28.39 -15.07 -10.87
N TYR A 2 28.11 -16.11 -10.08
CA TYR A 2 26.71 -16.42 -9.67
C TYR A 2 26.33 -15.81 -8.30
N ILE A 3 27.03 -14.75 -7.87
CA ILE A 3 26.94 -14.23 -6.50
C ILE A 3 25.57 -13.58 -6.24
N SER A 4 25.02 -12.89 -7.22
CA SER A 4 23.73 -12.19 -7.16
C SER A 4 22.56 -13.15 -7.00
N ILE A 5 22.63 -14.34 -7.58
CA ILE A 5 21.60 -15.38 -7.45
C ILE A 5 21.44 -15.84 -5.99
N ILE A 6 22.50 -15.76 -5.18
CA ILE A 6 22.46 -16.12 -3.75
C ILE A 6 22.13 -14.90 -2.89
N ILE A 7 22.68 -13.73 -3.22
CA ILE A 7 22.53 -12.51 -2.43
C ILE A 7 21.09 -11.96 -2.48
N ILE A 8 20.46 -11.93 -3.66
CA ILE A 8 19.11 -11.36 -3.84
C ILE A 8 18.04 -12.07 -2.98
N PRO A 9 17.91 -13.41 -2.97
CA PRO A 9 16.90 -14.07 -2.13
C PRO A 9 17.17 -13.88 -0.63
N ILE A 10 18.44 -13.84 -0.22
CA ILE A 10 18.82 -13.56 1.17
C ILE A 10 18.38 -12.14 1.56
N LEU A 11 18.66 -11.14 0.72
CA LEU A 11 18.22 -9.76 0.94
C LEU A 11 16.70 -9.66 1.01
N LEU A 12 15.98 -10.38 0.16
CA LEU A 12 14.51 -10.41 0.17
C LEU A 12 13.99 -10.88 1.54
N ILE A 13 14.52 -12.00 2.06
CA ILE A 13 14.14 -12.53 3.37
C ILE A 13 14.45 -11.52 4.48
N ILE A 14 15.66 -10.92 4.46
CA ILE A 14 16.08 -9.91 5.43
C ILE A 14 15.14 -8.69 5.39
N THR A 15 14.77 -8.22 4.20
CA THR A 15 13.85 -7.09 4.00
C THR A 15 12.49 -7.39 4.65
N ILE A 16 11.95 -8.59 4.40
CA ILE A 16 10.67 -9.01 4.97
C ILE A 16 10.75 -9.00 6.50
N ILE A 17 11.80 -9.58 7.08
CA ILE A 17 11.98 -9.64 8.54
C ILE A 17 12.11 -8.23 9.14
N LEU A 18 12.89 -7.35 8.51
CA LEU A 18 13.08 -5.97 8.98
C LEU A 18 11.79 -5.16 8.91
N ILE A 19 11.02 -5.31 7.84
CA ILE A 19 9.70 -4.68 7.69
C ILE A 19 8.75 -5.20 8.78
N MET A 20 8.74 -6.51 9.05
CA MET A 20 7.89 -7.11 10.08
C MET A 20 8.27 -6.66 11.50
N TRP A 21 9.56 -6.40 11.77
CA TRP A 21 10.00 -5.88 13.07
C TRP A 21 9.43 -4.48 13.33
N GLY A 22 9.20 -3.68 12.29
CA GLY A 22 8.55 -2.37 12.43
C GLY A 22 9.34 -1.32 13.23
N LYS A 23 10.60 -1.60 13.58
CA LYS A 23 11.48 -0.66 14.28
C LYS A 23 12.12 0.39 13.36
N ILE A 24 12.18 0.11 12.06
CA ILE A 24 12.81 0.96 11.04
C ILE A 24 11.76 1.31 9.99
N ASP A 25 11.83 2.53 9.44
CA ASP A 25 10.95 2.95 8.36
C ASP A 25 11.09 2.03 7.14
N ARG A 26 9.94 1.52 6.68
CA ARG A 26 9.84 0.60 5.53
C ARG A 26 10.49 1.16 4.27
N LEU A 27 10.41 2.48 4.08
CA LEU A 27 11.03 3.19 2.96
C LEU A 27 12.56 3.10 3.01
N LEU A 28 13.15 3.29 4.19
CA LEU A 28 14.60 3.24 4.37
C LEU A 28 15.13 1.80 4.16
N ILE A 29 14.43 0.80 4.70
CA ILE A 29 14.77 -0.62 4.48
C ILE A 29 14.70 -0.96 2.99
N SER A 30 13.63 -0.56 2.30
CA SER A 30 13.46 -0.87 0.88
C SER A 30 14.53 -0.20 0.00
N LEU A 31 14.89 1.06 0.28
CA LEU A 31 15.90 1.79 -0.48
C LEU A 31 17.30 1.20 -0.28
N THR A 32 17.66 0.88 0.96
CA THR A 32 18.97 0.27 1.26
C THR A 32 19.11 -1.09 0.60
N CYS A 33 18.08 -1.95 0.64
CA CYS A 33 18.08 -3.21 -0.10
C CYS A 33 18.19 -3.02 -1.61
N ALA A 34 17.46 -2.07 -2.19
CA ALA A 34 17.54 -1.79 -3.63
C ALA A 34 18.97 -1.40 -4.06
N ILE A 35 19.64 -0.55 -3.28
CA ILE A 35 21.03 -0.15 -3.54
C ILE A 35 21.96 -1.36 -3.48
N ILE A 36 21.84 -2.21 -2.46
CA ILE A 36 22.67 -3.41 -2.31
C ILE A 36 22.44 -4.38 -3.49
N THR A 37 21.19 -4.58 -3.92
CA THR A 37 20.88 -5.44 -5.08
C THR A 37 21.47 -4.90 -6.38
N LEU A 38 21.48 -3.57 -6.59
CA LEU A 38 22.11 -2.96 -7.76
C LEU A 38 23.62 -3.13 -7.76
N PHE A 39 24.28 -2.90 -6.63
CA PHE A 39 25.72 -3.13 -6.51
C PHE A 39 26.09 -4.60 -6.77
N SER A 40 25.28 -5.55 -6.28
CA SER A 40 25.48 -6.98 -6.55
C SER A 40 25.40 -7.29 -8.06
N LEU A 41 24.36 -6.76 -8.74
CA LEU A 41 24.16 -6.99 -10.18
C LEU A 41 25.30 -6.41 -11.03
N ILE A 42 25.78 -5.21 -10.68
CA ILE A 42 26.92 -4.57 -11.36
C ILE A 42 28.19 -5.41 -11.18
N TYR A 43 28.43 -5.95 -9.98
CA TYR A 43 29.61 -6.76 -9.69
C TYR A 43 29.64 -8.07 -10.50
N ASP A 44 28.48 -8.68 -10.76
CA ASP A 44 28.40 -9.89 -11.57
C ASP A 44 28.56 -9.67 -13.08
N GLY A 45 28.65 -8.41 -13.53
CA GLY A 45 28.80 -8.06 -14.94
C GLY A 45 27.53 -8.27 -15.75
N GLU A 46 26.37 -8.23 -15.09
CA GLU A 46 25.07 -8.40 -15.72
C GLU A 46 24.80 -7.32 -16.78
N THR A 47 24.05 -7.69 -17.83
CA THR A 47 23.80 -6.78 -18.96
C THR A 47 22.95 -5.59 -18.53
N TYR A 48 23.14 -4.41 -19.13
CA TYR A 48 22.30 -3.24 -18.87
C TYR A 48 20.78 -3.52 -18.94
N LEU A 49 20.37 -4.48 -19.77
CA LEU A 49 18.98 -4.96 -19.89
C LEU A 49 18.42 -5.63 -18.61
N THR A 50 19.23 -6.41 -17.87
CA THR A 50 18.79 -7.03 -16.62
C THR A 50 18.70 -6.01 -15.49
N ILE A 51 19.59 -5.02 -15.48
CA ILE A 51 19.57 -3.91 -14.50
C ILE A 51 18.35 -3.00 -14.73
N THR A 52 18.08 -2.61 -15.97
CA THR A 52 16.89 -1.78 -16.29
C THR A 52 15.59 -2.56 -16.07
N GLY A 53 15.59 -3.86 -16.36
CA GLY A 53 14.49 -4.76 -16.08
C GLY A 53 14.14 -4.88 -14.61
N PHE A 54 15.13 -4.82 -13.70
CA PHE A 54 14.88 -4.83 -12.26
C PHE A 54 14.28 -3.50 -11.74
N ILE A 55 14.74 -2.36 -12.25
CA ILE A 55 14.30 -1.04 -11.78
C ILE A 55 12.91 -0.67 -12.32
N VAL A 56 12.69 -0.85 -13.63
CA VAL A 56 11.49 -0.33 -14.32
C VAL A 56 10.56 -1.46 -14.77
N GLY A 57 11.01 -2.71 -14.75
CA GLY A 57 10.34 -3.84 -15.38
C GLY A 57 10.82 -4.07 -16.81
N THR A 58 10.61 -5.26 -17.35
CA THR A 58 10.91 -5.61 -18.75
C THR A 58 9.65 -5.49 -19.60
N SER A 59 9.80 -5.36 -20.92
CA SER A 59 8.67 -5.32 -21.87
C SER A 59 7.73 -6.53 -21.79
N SER A 60 8.19 -7.69 -21.27
CA SER A 60 7.37 -8.89 -21.08
C SER A 60 6.57 -8.89 -19.77
N ASN A 61 7.06 -8.22 -18.73
CA ASN A 61 6.48 -8.30 -17.38
C ASN A 61 5.54 -7.13 -17.09
N GLY A 62 5.37 -6.21 -18.05
CA GLY A 62 4.75 -4.92 -17.83
C GLY A 62 5.70 -4.07 -17.01
N PHE A 63 6.14 -2.95 -17.57
CA PHE A 63 6.80 -1.92 -16.76
C PHE A 63 5.93 -1.55 -15.56
N VAL A 64 6.53 -0.93 -14.55
CA VAL A 64 5.81 -0.36 -13.41
C VAL A 64 4.55 0.38 -13.92
N ASN A 65 3.37 -0.13 -13.55
CA ASN A 65 2.11 0.37 -14.10
C ASN A 65 1.75 1.70 -13.43
N PHE A 66 2.23 2.79 -14.03
CA PHE A 66 1.96 4.15 -13.58
C PHE A 66 0.47 4.45 -13.49
N HIS A 67 -0.37 3.86 -14.36
CA HIS A 67 -1.82 4.04 -14.28
C HIS A 67 -2.37 3.53 -12.94
N THR A 68 -1.94 2.34 -12.49
CA THR A 68 -2.33 1.80 -11.18
C THR A 68 -1.81 2.65 -10.02
N ILE A 69 -0.55 3.11 -10.09
CA ILE A 69 0.04 3.96 -9.04
C ILE A 69 -0.71 5.30 -8.94
N LEU A 70 -0.94 5.96 -10.06
CA LEU A 70 -1.70 7.22 -10.14
C LEU A 70 -3.12 7.04 -9.62
N LEU A 71 -3.76 5.91 -9.94
CA LEU A 71 -5.11 5.60 -9.45
C LEU A 71 -5.13 5.40 -7.93
N ILE A 72 -4.21 4.61 -7.37
CA ILE A 72 -4.08 4.40 -5.91
C ILE A 72 -3.77 5.74 -5.21
N PHE A 73 -2.84 6.51 -5.75
CA PHE A 73 -2.46 7.82 -5.21
C PHE A 73 -3.63 8.81 -5.26
N GLY A 74 -4.34 8.90 -6.37
CA GLY A 74 -5.52 9.76 -6.52
C GLY A 74 -6.63 9.40 -5.55
N MET A 75 -6.88 8.10 -5.33
CA MET A 75 -7.82 7.65 -4.30
C MET A 75 -7.36 8.06 -2.90
N LEU A 76 -6.08 7.85 -2.56
CA LEU A 76 -5.56 8.24 -1.24
C LEU A 76 -5.72 9.75 -0.96
N ILE A 77 -5.46 10.61 -1.97
CA ILE A 77 -5.69 12.05 -1.85
C ILE A 77 -7.18 12.35 -1.62
N LEU A 78 -8.08 11.76 -2.44
CA LEU A 78 -9.52 12.01 -2.35
C LEU A 78 -10.04 11.64 -0.95
N ILE A 79 -9.64 10.48 -0.41
CA ILE A 79 -10.05 10.11 0.95
C ILE A 79 -9.43 11.03 2.00
N GLY A 80 -8.16 11.41 1.87
CA GLY A 80 -7.53 12.37 2.78
C GLY A 80 -8.36 13.67 2.88
N LEU A 81 -8.78 14.20 1.73
CA LEU A 81 -9.63 15.40 1.67
C LEU A 81 -11.03 15.16 2.27
N CYS A 82 -11.67 14.03 2.00
CA CYS A 82 -12.96 13.69 2.61
C CYS A 82 -12.86 13.56 4.14
N GLN A 83 -11.73 13.07 4.65
CA GLN A 83 -11.47 12.94 6.07
C GLN A 83 -11.24 14.31 6.72
N GLU A 84 -10.43 15.18 6.12
CA GLU A 84 -10.18 16.54 6.62
C GLU A 84 -11.45 17.41 6.60
N MET A 85 -12.30 17.27 5.58
CA MET A 85 -13.60 17.97 5.53
C MET A 85 -14.63 17.45 6.55
N GLY A 86 -14.32 16.39 7.31
CA GLY A 86 -15.24 15.80 8.29
C GLY A 86 -16.47 15.13 7.67
N LEU A 87 -16.41 14.79 6.38
CA LEU A 87 -17.53 14.22 5.61
C LEU A 87 -18.01 12.90 6.25
N PHE A 88 -17.07 12.05 6.68
CA PHE A 88 -17.37 10.79 7.38
C PHE A 88 -18.01 11.02 8.74
N SER A 89 -17.51 11.98 9.53
CA SER A 89 -18.06 12.33 10.85
C SER A 89 -19.48 12.91 10.74
N PHE A 90 -19.74 13.73 9.72
CA PHE A 90 -21.07 14.26 9.45
C PHE A 90 -22.07 13.15 9.11
N ILE A 91 -21.68 12.21 8.24
CA ILE A 91 -22.53 11.06 7.88
C ILE A 91 -22.79 10.19 9.11
N ALA A 92 -21.75 9.88 9.90
CA ALA A 92 -21.89 9.09 11.12
C ALA A 92 -22.83 9.74 12.14
N PHE A 93 -22.69 11.05 12.39
CA PHE A 93 -23.55 11.78 13.34
C PHE A 93 -25.01 11.84 12.87
N LYS A 94 -25.23 12.08 11.57
CA LYS A 94 -26.58 12.12 10.99
C LYS A 94 -27.26 10.74 11.05
N LEU A 95 -26.51 9.66 10.85
CA LEU A 95 -27.00 8.29 11.00
C LEU A 95 -27.24 7.93 12.48
N ALA A 96 -26.41 8.42 13.41
CA ALA A 96 -26.59 8.22 14.85
C ALA A 96 -27.87 8.87 15.36
N GLN A 97 -28.19 10.09 14.90
CA GLN A 97 -29.48 10.72 15.20
C GLN A 97 -30.64 9.92 14.62
N LYS A 98 -30.53 9.43 13.37
CA LYS A 98 -31.58 8.66 12.71
C LYS A 98 -31.84 7.29 13.37
N THR A 99 -30.83 6.73 14.02
CA THR A 99 -30.90 5.44 14.74
C THR A 99 -31.24 5.58 16.21
N GLY A 100 -31.46 6.81 16.71
CA GLY A 100 -31.80 7.06 18.11
C GLY A 100 -30.70 6.63 19.10
N GLY A 101 -29.44 6.59 18.67
CA GLY A 101 -28.32 6.18 19.51
C GLY A 101 -28.19 4.67 19.76
N ASN A 102 -28.95 3.82 19.05
CA ASN A 102 -28.78 2.37 19.17
C ASN A 102 -27.48 1.92 18.49
N LYS A 103 -26.46 1.64 19.31
CA LYS A 103 -25.11 1.19 18.91
C LYS A 103 -25.09 0.04 17.90
N TYR A 104 -25.99 -0.94 18.03
CA TYR A 104 -26.02 -2.11 17.12
C TYR A 104 -26.55 -1.74 15.73
N LEU A 105 -27.57 -0.88 15.70
CA LEU A 105 -28.19 -0.41 14.45
C LEU A 105 -27.26 0.53 13.70
N LEU A 106 -26.57 1.42 14.43
CA LEU A 106 -25.55 2.30 13.87
C LEU A 106 -24.38 1.51 13.27
N PHE A 107 -23.87 0.51 13.98
CA PHE A 107 -22.81 -0.38 13.49
C PHE A 107 -23.21 -1.09 12.20
N PHE A 108 -24.42 -1.65 12.15
CA PHE A 108 -24.90 -2.37 10.97
C PHE A 108 -25.05 -1.45 9.74
N ILE A 109 -25.57 -0.24 9.93
CA ILE A 109 -25.71 0.75 8.85
C ILE A 109 -24.33 1.22 8.36
N LEU A 110 -23.38 1.47 9.26
CA LEU A 110 -22.02 1.85 8.89
C LEU A 110 -21.30 0.72 8.14
N CYS A 111 -21.43 -0.53 8.59
CA CYS A 111 -20.90 -1.69 7.86
C CYS A 111 -21.55 -1.85 6.48
N SER A 112 -22.87 -1.67 6.36
CA SER A 112 -23.56 -1.72 5.07
C SER A 112 -23.10 -0.60 4.14
N LEU A 113 -22.84 0.59 4.69
CA LEU A 113 -22.29 1.71 3.93
C LEU A 113 -20.85 1.41 3.49
N ALA A 114 -20.00 0.91 4.37
CA ALA A 114 -18.65 0.49 4.04
C ALA A 114 -18.63 -0.62 2.97
N TYR A 115 -19.54 -1.58 3.03
CA TYR A 115 -19.72 -2.62 2.03
C TYR A 115 -20.12 -2.03 0.66
N LEU A 116 -21.10 -1.14 0.62
CA LEU A 116 -21.54 -0.46 -0.62
C LEU A 116 -20.41 0.37 -1.25
N PHE A 117 -19.62 1.04 -0.42
CA PHE A 117 -18.54 1.92 -0.86
C PHE A 117 -17.20 1.19 -1.06
N SER A 118 -17.04 -0.07 -0.63
CA SER A 118 -15.78 -0.83 -0.71
C SER A 118 -15.27 -0.98 -2.14
N SER A 119 -16.17 -1.19 -3.11
CA SER A 119 -15.82 -1.30 -4.53
C SER A 119 -15.45 0.04 -5.17
N LEU A 120 -15.92 1.17 -4.61
CA LEU A 120 -15.65 2.52 -5.10
C LEU A 120 -14.39 3.12 -4.48
N LEU A 121 -14.15 2.82 -3.20
CA LEU A 121 -13.05 3.40 -2.43
C LEU A 121 -11.77 2.56 -2.45
N ASN A 122 -11.68 1.43 -3.15
CA ASN A 122 -10.49 0.55 -3.11
C ASN A 122 -10.26 -0.14 -1.74
N ASN A 123 -9.71 -1.34 -1.83
CA ASN A 123 -9.63 -2.33 -0.75
C ASN A 123 -8.85 -1.81 0.48
N ILE A 124 -7.83 -0.96 0.26
CA ILE A 124 -7.00 -0.35 1.33
C ILE A 124 -7.81 0.63 2.19
N LEU A 125 -8.77 1.34 1.60
CA LEU A 125 -9.52 2.39 2.27
C LEU A 125 -10.70 1.84 3.07
N THR A 126 -11.20 0.67 2.67
CA THR A 126 -12.12 -0.13 3.51
C THR A 126 -11.45 -0.52 4.83
N VAL A 127 -10.16 -0.91 4.78
CA VAL A 127 -9.37 -1.24 5.98
C VAL A 127 -9.09 0.00 6.83
N LEU A 128 -8.80 1.15 6.21
CA LEU A 128 -8.51 2.39 6.94
C LEU A 128 -9.76 2.95 7.65
N LEU A 129 -10.94 2.87 7.03
CA LEU A 129 -12.23 3.24 7.64
C LEU A 129 -12.58 2.37 8.86
N LEU A 130 -12.24 1.08 8.81
CA LEU A 130 -12.44 0.14 9.92
C LEU A 130 -11.51 0.42 11.10
N ILE A 131 -10.26 0.81 10.82
CA ILE A 131 -9.27 1.19 11.84
C ILE A 131 -9.68 2.47 12.58
N HIS A 132 -10.26 3.45 11.89
CA HIS A 132 -10.79 4.66 12.54
C HIS A 132 -12.05 4.41 13.39
N LEU A 133 -12.65 3.22 13.29
CA LEU A 133 -13.88 2.87 14.01
C LEU A 133 -13.63 2.15 15.36
N HIS A 134 -12.38 1.99 15.79
CA HIS A 134 -12.00 1.58 17.16
C HIS A 134 -11.29 2.73 17.87
#